data_AF-A0A7S2QLJ7-F1
#
_entry.id   AF-A0A7S2QLJ7-F1
#
_cell.length_a   1.000
_cell.length_b   1.000
_cell.length_c   1.000
_cell.angle_alpha   90.00
_cell.angle_beta   90.00
_cell.angle_gamma   90.00
#
_symmetry.space_group_name_H-M   'P 1'
#
loop_
_entity.id
_entity.type
_entity.pdbx_description
1 polymer ?
#
loop_
_entity_poly.entity_id
_entity_poly.type
_entity_poly.pdbx_seq_one_letter_code
_entity_poly.pdbx_strand_id
1 'polypeptide(L)'
;MRGLPQVSCAARLTFALALLCAQGPAASAEAQSDEPRHSLRGSGFASAPSLANASENLVANRSDLDLHSEHRLDSGDAVQLVSQQTKPLPAECLSRKYAYFRGKGTAHCFAQLSGNPGVAGQACECPQGCGANVTWGHASSVTFEAWIENSANRAGCSERSVLITTPRSYFRASLGLRTASGGRCTEGILAQVLADSWRTYQSAVQRGSVHQCIHQASLGTQYFHLHTFCEAWHGLFIGHCVQMRSESEAPRLAREMARRIL
;
A
#
# COMPACT_ATOMS: atom_id res chain seq x y z
N MET A 1 -45.33 19.33 -47.28
CA MET A 1 -44.50 20.20 -46.41
C MET A 1 -45.13 20.29 -45.03
N ARG A 2 -44.56 19.58 -44.05
CA ARG A 2 -44.65 19.81 -42.59
C ARG A 2 -43.53 18.97 -41.97
N GLY A 3 -42.54 19.64 -41.41
CA GLY A 3 -41.30 19.06 -40.90
C GLY A 3 -41.46 18.46 -39.50
N LEU A 4 -40.74 17.37 -39.26
CA LEU A 4 -40.58 16.75 -37.94
C LEU A 4 -39.48 17.48 -37.16
N PRO A 5 -39.64 17.76 -35.86
CA PRO A 5 -38.55 18.26 -35.04
C PRO A 5 -37.61 17.12 -34.61
N GLN A 6 -36.31 17.39 -34.73
CA GLN A 6 -35.23 16.59 -34.20
C GLN A 6 -34.82 17.00 -32.77
N VAL A 7 -34.15 16.04 -32.12
CA VAL A 7 -33.19 16.08 -31.00
C VAL A 7 -33.67 16.44 -29.59
N SER A 8 -33.49 15.48 -28.67
CA SER A 8 -32.54 15.66 -27.56
C SER A 8 -32.13 14.29 -27.00
N CYS A 9 -30.86 13.91 -27.18
CA CYS A 9 -30.24 12.77 -26.49
C CYS A 9 -29.81 13.21 -25.09
N ALA A 10 -30.58 12.84 -24.07
CA ALA A 10 -30.14 12.92 -22.69
C ALA A 10 -29.17 11.75 -22.40
N ALA A 11 -27.87 12.05 -22.36
CA ALA A 11 -26.86 11.12 -21.87
C ALA A 11 -27.00 10.98 -20.34
N ARG A 12 -27.74 9.95 -19.90
CA ARG A 12 -27.67 9.44 -18.52
C ARG A 12 -26.45 8.53 -18.40
N LEU A 13 -25.39 9.06 -17.82
CA LEU A 13 -24.20 8.28 -17.43
C LEU A 13 -24.61 7.33 -16.28
N THR A 14 -24.95 6.10 -16.64
CA THR A 14 -25.17 5.01 -15.70
C THR A 14 -23.98 4.08 -15.86
N PHE A 15 -22.96 4.20 -15.00
CA PHE A 15 -21.86 3.24 -14.99
C PHE A 15 -22.21 2.12 -14.03
N ALA A 16 -22.59 1.00 -14.63
CA ALA A 16 -22.66 -0.30 -14.02
C ALA A 16 -21.23 -0.79 -13.71
N LEU A 17 -20.95 -1.12 -12.45
CA LEU A 17 -19.87 -2.06 -12.13
C LEU A 17 -20.49 -3.46 -12.09
N ALA A 18 -20.05 -4.30 -13.02
CA ALA A 18 -20.50 -5.66 -13.20
C ALA A 18 -20.15 -6.53 -11.98
N LEU A 19 -21.19 -6.97 -11.26
CA LEU A 19 -21.19 -8.22 -10.53
C LEU A 19 -21.11 -9.37 -11.55
N LEU A 20 -19.96 -10.04 -11.65
CA LEU A 20 -19.89 -11.38 -12.24
C LEU A 20 -20.20 -12.41 -11.15
N CYS A 21 -21.50 -12.67 -10.96
CA CYS A 21 -21.99 -13.93 -10.39
C CYS A 21 -21.97 -14.98 -11.50
N ALA A 22 -20.96 -15.83 -11.54
CA ALA A 22 -21.02 -17.06 -12.31
C ALA A 22 -21.81 -18.11 -11.51
N GLN A 23 -23.08 -18.28 -11.86
CA GLN A 23 -23.83 -19.51 -11.57
C GLN A 23 -23.52 -20.50 -12.70
N GLY A 24 -22.88 -21.62 -12.35
CA GLY A 24 -22.74 -22.78 -13.25
C GLY A 24 -23.55 -23.95 -12.66
N PRO A 25 -24.31 -24.70 -13.48
CA PRO A 25 -25.12 -25.80 -13.01
C PRO A 25 -24.27 -27.05 -12.70
N ALA A 26 -24.73 -27.82 -11.73
CA ALA A 26 -24.22 -29.15 -11.42
C ALA A 26 -24.54 -30.14 -12.55
N ALA A 27 -23.54 -30.91 -12.98
CA ALA A 27 -23.72 -32.16 -13.68
C ALA A 27 -22.61 -33.14 -13.27
N SER A 28 -23.03 -34.39 -13.08
CA SER A 28 -22.30 -35.50 -12.50
C SER A 28 -21.21 -36.09 -13.39
N ALA A 29 -20.27 -36.74 -12.70
CA ALA A 29 -19.33 -37.79 -13.09
C ALA A 29 -19.36 -38.32 -14.53
N GLU A 30 -18.18 -38.40 -15.15
CA GLU A 30 -17.63 -39.66 -15.66
C GLU A 30 -16.11 -39.55 -15.86
N ALA A 31 -15.43 -40.65 -15.51
CA ALA A 31 -14.00 -40.84 -15.64
C ALA A 31 -13.67 -41.29 -17.06
N GLN A 32 -12.62 -40.73 -17.67
CA GLN A 32 -11.80 -41.45 -18.65
C GLN A 32 -10.45 -40.75 -18.84
N SER A 33 -9.42 -41.58 -18.69
CA SER A 33 -8.04 -41.39 -19.10
C SER A 33 -7.93 -41.07 -20.58
N ASP A 34 -7.01 -40.18 -20.94
CA ASP A 34 -6.00 -40.47 -21.97
C ASP A 34 -4.97 -39.33 -22.08
N GLU A 35 -3.69 -39.71 -22.01
CA GLU A 35 -2.55 -38.92 -22.50
C GLU A 35 -2.70 -38.68 -24.02
N PRO A 36 -2.13 -37.58 -24.53
CA PRO A 36 -0.96 -37.82 -25.38
C PRO A 36 0.19 -36.82 -25.20
N ARG A 37 1.37 -37.39 -25.42
CA ARG A 37 2.68 -36.77 -25.63
C ARG A 37 2.73 -35.86 -26.86
N HIS A 38 3.84 -35.12 -26.92
CA HIS A 38 4.37 -34.26 -28.00
C HIS A 38 3.88 -32.81 -27.93
N SER A 39 4.68 -31.77 -28.10
CA SER A 39 5.90 -31.66 -28.89
C SER A 39 6.77 -30.49 -28.43
N LEU A 40 8.07 -30.69 -28.48
CA LEU A 40 9.12 -29.68 -28.36
C LEU A 40 9.01 -28.66 -29.51
N ARG A 41 8.99 -27.36 -29.19
CA ARG A 41 9.56 -26.30 -30.06
C ARG A 41 9.78 -25.02 -29.25
N GLY A 42 10.98 -24.91 -28.69
CA GLY A 42 11.55 -23.64 -28.26
C GLY A 42 12.17 -22.94 -29.47
N SER A 43 11.67 -21.75 -29.79
CA SER A 43 12.19 -20.90 -30.86
C SER A 43 12.83 -19.65 -30.25
N GLY A 44 14.15 -19.57 -30.44
CA GLY A 44 15.05 -18.40 -30.46
C GLY A 44 14.64 -17.10 -29.74
N PHE A 45 15.32 -16.82 -28.63
CA PHE A 45 15.63 -15.44 -28.25
C PHE A 45 16.96 -15.05 -28.90
N ALA A 46 16.88 -14.09 -29.83
CA ALA A 46 18.04 -13.41 -30.38
C ALA A 46 18.58 -12.39 -29.37
N SER A 47 19.87 -12.50 -29.09
CA SER A 47 20.68 -11.50 -28.40
C SER A 47 21.09 -10.37 -29.35
N ALA A 48 21.00 -9.12 -28.91
CA ALA A 48 21.86 -7.99 -29.34
C ALA A 48 21.57 -6.76 -28.42
N PRO A 49 22.40 -5.70 -28.40
CA PRO A 49 23.68 -5.69 -27.71
C PRO A 49 23.80 -4.55 -26.68
N SER A 50 24.81 -4.73 -25.82
CA SER A 50 25.47 -3.73 -24.99
C SER A 50 25.90 -2.49 -25.78
N LEU A 51 25.58 -1.31 -25.27
CA LEU A 51 26.34 -0.09 -25.55
C LEU A 51 26.68 0.60 -24.22
N ALA A 52 27.96 0.50 -23.91
CA ALA A 52 28.67 1.29 -22.93
C ALA A 52 29.02 2.68 -23.48
N ASN A 53 29.39 3.56 -22.54
CA ASN A 53 30.15 4.80 -22.70
C ASN A 53 29.44 6.04 -23.22
N ALA A 54 29.22 6.99 -22.30
CA ALA A 54 29.77 8.33 -22.44
C ALA A 54 29.96 8.96 -21.05
N SER A 55 31.21 8.95 -20.61
CA SER A 55 31.81 9.82 -19.61
C SER A 55 32.07 11.19 -20.22
N GLU A 56 31.84 12.28 -19.47
CA GLU A 56 32.65 13.52 -19.42
C GLU A 56 32.00 14.49 -18.42
N ASN A 57 32.65 14.74 -17.28
CA ASN A 57 33.51 15.90 -17.02
C ASN A 57 32.76 17.24 -16.97
N LEU A 58 32.48 17.72 -15.75
CA LEU A 58 32.45 19.15 -15.44
C LEU A 58 32.98 19.37 -14.02
N VAL A 59 34.25 19.78 -13.99
CA VAL A 59 35.02 20.23 -12.84
C VAL A 59 35.00 21.76 -12.80
N ALA A 60 34.95 22.29 -11.58
CA ALA A 60 35.18 23.68 -11.16
C ALA A 60 34.06 24.68 -11.54
N ASN A 61 33.64 25.62 -10.69
CA ASN A 61 34.48 26.45 -9.85
C ASN A 61 33.64 27.26 -8.84
N ARG A 62 34.25 27.56 -7.68
CA ARG A 62 34.22 28.84 -6.95
C ARG A 62 32.88 29.38 -6.38
N SER A 63 32.79 29.51 -5.07
CA SER A 63 33.31 30.70 -4.34
C SER A 63 32.88 30.66 -2.88
N ASP A 64 33.85 30.79 -2.00
CA ASP A 64 33.72 31.13 -0.59
C ASP A 64 32.89 32.41 -0.41
N LEU A 65 31.88 32.33 0.46
CA LEU A 65 31.37 33.48 1.20
C LEU A 65 31.14 33.03 2.64
N ASP A 66 32.24 33.07 3.39
CA ASP A 66 32.23 33.26 4.83
C ASP A 66 31.57 34.61 5.14
N LEU A 67 30.39 34.57 5.76
CA LEU A 67 29.87 35.70 6.50
C LEU A 67 29.37 35.23 7.86
N HIS A 68 30.19 35.55 8.86
CA HIS A 68 29.91 35.45 10.27
C HIS A 68 28.57 36.12 10.61
N SER A 69 27.67 35.34 11.22
CA SER A 69 26.57 35.87 12.01
C SER A 69 26.41 34.98 13.23
N GLU A 70 27.19 35.29 14.27
CA GLU A 70 27.04 34.72 15.60
C GLU A 70 25.80 35.31 16.27
N HIS A 71 24.63 34.80 15.93
CA HIS A 71 23.45 34.97 16.76
C HIS A 71 23.41 33.83 17.79
N ARG A 72 23.96 34.15 18.96
CA ARG A 72 23.93 33.33 20.18
C ARG A 72 22.47 33.22 20.66
N LEU A 73 21.74 32.25 20.12
CA LEU A 73 20.44 31.84 20.65
C LEU A 73 20.66 30.91 21.84
N ASP A 74 20.14 31.36 22.97
CA ASP A 74 20.19 30.75 24.29
C ASP A 74 19.77 29.27 24.20
N SER A 75 20.75 28.38 24.30
CA SER A 75 20.62 26.93 24.12
C SER A 75 20.29 26.25 25.45
N GLY A 76 19.18 26.66 26.06
CA GLY A 76 18.79 26.20 27.40
C GLY A 76 17.83 25.01 27.45
N ASP A 77 16.84 24.92 26.55
CA ASP A 77 15.66 24.07 26.81
C ASP A 77 15.23 23.13 25.67
N ALA A 78 16.07 22.94 24.64
CA ALA A 78 15.63 22.34 23.38
C ALA A 78 16.28 21.02 22.97
N VAL A 79 16.67 20.11 23.87
CA VAL A 79 16.91 18.70 23.47
C VAL A 79 16.53 17.71 24.57
N GLN A 80 15.29 17.79 25.02
CA GLN A 80 14.64 16.66 25.68
C GLN A 80 13.30 16.34 25.01
N LEU A 81 13.22 16.51 23.69
CA LEU A 81 12.32 15.72 22.85
C LEU A 81 12.90 14.31 22.74
N VAL A 82 12.84 13.66 23.91
CA VAL A 82 12.57 12.27 24.16
C VAL A 82 12.67 11.46 22.89
N SER A 83 13.77 10.69 22.79
CA SER A 83 13.70 9.34 22.26
C SER A 83 12.52 8.66 22.96
N GLN A 84 11.31 8.90 22.45
CA GLN A 84 10.14 8.11 22.75
C GLN A 84 10.39 6.82 22.00
N GLN A 85 11.38 6.08 22.50
CA GLN A 85 11.65 4.71 22.18
C GLN A 85 10.30 4.05 22.29
N THR A 86 9.73 3.74 21.13
CA THR A 86 8.40 3.18 21.04
C THR A 86 8.48 1.91 21.85
N LYS A 87 7.88 1.93 23.04
CA LYS A 87 7.81 0.76 23.91
C LYS A 87 7.38 -0.40 23.01
N PRO A 88 8.12 -1.52 22.99
CA PRO A 88 7.78 -2.63 22.14
C PRO A 88 6.29 -2.96 22.28
N LEU A 89 5.60 -3.08 21.14
CA LEU A 89 4.20 -3.47 21.16
C LEU A 89 4.08 -4.80 21.92
N PRO A 90 3.07 -4.93 22.81
CA PRO A 90 2.79 -6.21 23.44
C PRO A 90 2.62 -7.33 22.40
N ALA A 91 3.11 -8.53 22.69
CA ALA A 91 3.11 -9.65 21.75
C ALA A 91 1.68 -10.05 21.29
N GLU A 92 0.68 -9.82 22.14
CA GLU A 92 -0.73 -10.02 21.81
C GLU A 92 -1.22 -9.11 20.68
N CYS A 93 -0.62 -7.92 20.53
CA CYS A 93 -0.92 -7.00 19.44
C CYS A 93 -0.40 -7.51 18.08
N LEU A 94 0.58 -8.43 18.10
CA LEU A 94 1.35 -8.84 16.93
C LEU A 94 1.15 -10.31 16.50
N SER A 95 0.30 -11.07 17.20
CA SER A 95 0.14 -12.52 16.99
C SER A 95 -1.23 -12.94 16.45
N ARG A 96 -2.05 -12.02 15.92
CA ARG A 96 -3.40 -12.33 15.45
C ARG A 96 -3.37 -13.07 14.11
N LYS A 97 -3.80 -14.33 14.13
CA LYS A 97 -3.92 -15.16 12.93
C LYS A 97 -5.15 -14.77 12.09
N TYR A 98 -4.99 -14.82 10.78
CA TYR A 98 -6.09 -14.73 9.83
C TYR A 98 -6.96 -15.98 9.98
N ALA A 99 -8.18 -15.80 10.50
CA ALA A 99 -9.09 -16.90 10.82
C ALA A 99 -10.10 -17.21 9.70
N TYR A 100 -10.08 -16.47 8.60
CA TYR A 100 -11.01 -16.67 7.47
C TYR A 100 -10.47 -17.71 6.49
N PHE A 101 -10.39 -18.96 6.97
CA PHE A 101 -9.78 -20.10 6.29
C PHE A 101 -10.49 -20.53 4.98
N ARG A 102 -11.71 -20.05 4.72
CA ARG A 102 -12.44 -20.32 3.47
C ARG A 102 -12.53 -19.13 2.51
N GLY A 103 -11.98 -17.98 2.89
CA GLY A 103 -12.06 -16.78 2.07
C GLY A 103 -11.03 -16.83 0.95
N LYS A 104 -11.49 -16.88 -0.30
CA LYS A 104 -10.72 -16.41 -1.47
C LYS A 104 -10.80 -14.87 -1.53
N GLY A 105 -9.94 -14.26 -2.34
CA GLY A 105 -10.03 -12.84 -2.69
C GLY A 105 -9.06 -11.92 -1.93
N THR A 106 -9.32 -10.62 -1.95
CA THR A 106 -8.34 -9.59 -1.58
C THR A 106 -7.83 -9.70 -0.14
N ALA A 107 -8.71 -10.04 0.83
CA ALA A 107 -8.30 -10.20 2.22
C ALA A 107 -7.37 -11.39 2.43
N HIS A 108 -7.60 -12.49 1.71
CA HIS A 108 -6.74 -13.66 1.72
C HIS A 108 -5.37 -13.34 1.11
N CYS A 109 -5.36 -12.69 -0.05
CA CYS A 109 -4.12 -12.24 -0.68
C CYS A 109 -3.31 -11.31 0.26
N PHE A 110 -3.96 -10.36 0.95
CA PHE A 110 -3.27 -9.49 1.92
C PHE A 110 -2.69 -10.29 3.09
N ALA A 111 -3.41 -11.30 3.59
CA ALA A 111 -2.89 -12.21 4.59
C ALA A 111 -1.63 -12.94 4.10
N GLN A 112 -1.63 -13.41 2.85
CA GLN A 112 -0.48 -14.09 2.23
C GLN A 112 0.71 -13.16 2.04
N LEU A 113 0.52 -11.96 1.47
CA LEU A 113 1.57 -10.95 1.30
C LEU A 113 2.20 -10.55 2.64
N SER A 114 1.38 -10.41 3.68
CA SER A 114 1.85 -10.05 5.02
C SER A 114 2.61 -11.19 5.73
N GLY A 115 2.59 -12.41 5.19
CA GLY A 115 3.13 -13.59 5.85
C GLY A 115 2.38 -13.94 7.13
N ASN A 116 1.06 -13.71 7.17
CA ASN A 116 0.26 -13.99 8.36
C ASN A 116 0.26 -15.51 8.66
N PRO A 117 0.49 -15.94 9.92
CA PRO A 117 0.57 -17.36 10.26
C PRO A 117 -0.71 -18.18 9.98
N GLY A 118 -1.87 -17.52 9.81
CA GLY A 118 -3.13 -18.18 9.46
C GLY A 118 -3.19 -18.75 8.03
N VAL A 119 -2.29 -18.30 7.15
CA VAL A 119 -2.18 -18.75 5.76
C VAL A 119 -0.80 -19.33 5.42
N ALA A 120 0.03 -19.58 6.43
CA ALA A 120 1.35 -20.16 6.23
C ALA A 120 1.26 -21.55 5.55
N GLY A 121 2.11 -21.78 4.55
CA GLY A 121 2.17 -23.03 3.79
C GLY A 121 1.09 -23.18 2.70
N GLN A 122 0.18 -22.23 2.57
CA GLN A 122 -0.81 -22.23 1.48
C GLN A 122 -0.20 -21.70 0.18
N ALA A 123 -0.71 -22.17 -0.96
CA ALA A 123 -0.28 -21.69 -2.27
C ALA A 123 -0.70 -20.21 -2.46
N CYS A 124 0.19 -19.39 -3.03
CA CYS A 124 -0.10 -17.99 -3.26
C CYS A 124 -1.26 -17.79 -4.25
N GLU A 125 -2.27 -17.01 -3.86
CA GLU A 125 -3.43 -16.66 -4.69
C GLU A 125 -3.39 -15.21 -5.20
N CYS A 126 -2.36 -14.43 -4.83
CA CYS A 126 -2.21 -13.06 -5.27
C CYS A 126 -1.85 -12.98 -6.77
N PRO A 127 -2.54 -12.16 -7.58
CA PRO A 127 -2.21 -11.97 -9.00
C PRO A 127 -0.78 -11.50 -9.26
N GLN A 128 -0.25 -10.66 -8.37
CA GLN A 128 1.14 -10.18 -8.43
C GLN A 128 2.16 -11.20 -7.88
N GLY A 129 1.71 -12.35 -7.37
CA GLY A 129 2.54 -13.30 -6.63
C GLY A 129 2.71 -12.93 -5.15
N CYS A 130 3.43 -13.78 -4.43
CA CYS A 130 3.76 -13.62 -3.01
C CYS A 130 5.26 -13.84 -2.87
N GLY A 131 5.96 -12.98 -2.11
CA GLY A 131 7.40 -13.14 -1.90
C GLY A 131 8.15 -11.83 -1.67
N ALA A 132 9.46 -11.96 -1.49
CA ALA A 132 10.35 -10.84 -1.20
C ALA A 132 10.57 -9.89 -2.40
N ASN A 133 10.27 -10.33 -3.61
CA ASN A 133 10.37 -9.53 -4.83
C ASN A 133 9.13 -8.63 -5.09
N VAL A 134 8.04 -8.86 -4.37
CA VAL A 134 6.77 -8.13 -4.54
C VAL A 134 6.37 -7.36 -3.27
N THR A 135 7.15 -7.50 -2.21
CA THR A 135 6.90 -6.87 -0.92
C THR A 135 8.18 -6.28 -0.32
N TRP A 136 8.03 -5.19 0.42
CA TRP A 136 9.03 -4.70 1.37
C TRP A 136 8.65 -5.17 2.77
N GLY A 137 9.46 -6.06 3.34
CA GLY A 137 9.21 -6.65 4.65
C GLY A 137 9.73 -5.78 5.79
N HIS A 138 8.88 -5.57 6.81
CA HIS A 138 9.27 -4.98 8.10
C HIS A 138 9.04 -5.99 9.23
N ALA A 139 9.45 -5.62 10.45
CA ALA A 139 9.35 -6.49 11.62
C ALA A 139 7.88 -6.86 11.93
N SER A 140 6.97 -5.88 11.90
CA SER A 140 5.55 -6.05 12.25
C SER A 140 4.58 -5.73 11.11
N SER A 141 5.08 -5.26 9.97
CA SER A 141 4.28 -4.92 8.79
C SER A 141 4.93 -5.38 7.49
N VAL A 142 4.18 -5.27 6.41
CA VAL A 142 4.63 -5.48 5.03
C VAL A 142 4.06 -4.36 4.16
N THR A 143 4.89 -3.82 3.27
CA THR A 143 4.50 -2.85 2.26
C THR A 143 4.54 -3.50 0.87
N PHE A 144 3.64 -3.14 -0.03
CA PHE A 144 3.65 -3.59 -1.43
C PHE A 144 3.02 -2.53 -2.33
N GLU A 145 3.30 -2.60 -3.63
CA GLU A 145 2.78 -1.64 -4.61
C GLU A 145 1.29 -1.89 -4.86
N ALA A 146 0.50 -0.82 -4.90
CA ALA A 146 -0.91 -0.86 -5.26
C ALA A 146 -1.05 -0.67 -6.77
N TRP A 147 -1.80 -1.54 -7.42
CA TRP A 147 -2.14 -1.34 -8.82
C TRP A 147 -3.32 -0.37 -8.94
N ILE A 148 -3.11 0.74 -9.64
CA ILE A 148 -4.15 1.73 -9.93
C ILE A 148 -4.32 1.82 -11.44
N GLU A 149 -5.43 1.26 -11.93
CA GLU A 149 -5.94 1.53 -13.28
C GLU A 149 -6.28 3.02 -13.35
N ASN A 150 -5.77 3.73 -14.36
CA ASN A 150 -5.93 5.16 -14.61
C ASN A 150 -4.93 6.08 -13.87
N SER A 151 -3.81 6.33 -14.53
CA SER A 151 -2.73 7.23 -14.10
C SER A 151 -3.05 8.72 -14.22
N ALA A 152 -4.21 9.12 -14.76
CA ALA A 152 -4.55 10.52 -15.01
C ALA A 152 -4.57 11.40 -13.73
N ASN A 153 -4.78 10.80 -12.55
CA ASN A 153 -4.79 11.51 -11.26
C ASN A 153 -3.40 11.61 -10.60
N ARG A 154 -2.31 11.31 -11.31
CA ARG A 154 -0.93 11.28 -10.79
C ARG A 154 -0.10 12.53 -11.09
N ALA A 155 -0.73 13.65 -11.47
CA ALA A 155 0.01 14.87 -11.78
C ALA A 155 0.95 15.25 -10.61
N GLY A 156 2.26 15.29 -10.87
CA GLY A 156 3.29 15.58 -9.85
C GLY A 156 3.80 14.38 -9.05
N CYS A 157 3.39 13.16 -9.39
CA CYS A 157 3.78 11.94 -8.70
C CYS A 157 4.43 10.93 -9.65
N SER A 158 5.33 10.09 -9.14
CA SER A 158 5.92 9.02 -9.94
C SER A 158 4.87 7.99 -10.39
N GLU A 159 5.18 7.23 -11.45
CA GLU A 159 4.27 6.21 -11.98
C GLU A 159 4.00 5.05 -11.00
N ARG A 160 4.82 4.89 -9.96
CA ARG A 160 4.66 3.90 -8.88
C ARG A 160 4.24 4.57 -7.57
N SER A 161 3.24 5.44 -7.65
CA SER A 161 2.99 6.44 -6.60
C SER A 161 2.21 5.94 -5.39
N VAL A 162 1.68 4.72 -5.39
CA VAL A 162 0.81 4.25 -4.32
C VAL A 162 1.29 2.94 -3.74
N LEU A 163 1.59 2.97 -2.45
CA LEU A 163 1.95 1.81 -1.66
C LEU A 163 0.81 1.44 -0.72
N ILE A 164 0.64 0.15 -0.48
CA ILE A 164 -0.22 -0.39 0.57
C ILE A 164 0.66 -1.01 1.64
N THR A 165 0.44 -0.62 2.88
CA THR A 165 1.13 -1.18 4.05
C THR A 165 0.12 -1.87 4.96
N THR A 166 0.41 -3.11 5.34
CA THR A 166 -0.46 -3.94 6.14
C THR A 166 0.32 -4.55 7.33
N PRO A 167 -0.24 -4.60 8.54
CA PRO A 167 0.38 -5.33 9.64
C PRO A 167 0.40 -6.83 9.35
N ARG A 168 1.43 -7.52 9.84
CA ARG A 168 1.51 -8.99 9.79
C ARG A 168 0.39 -9.65 10.59
N SER A 169 -0.11 -8.97 11.61
CA SER A 169 -1.28 -9.38 12.38
C SER A 169 -2.58 -9.05 11.67
N TYR A 170 -3.55 -9.95 11.81
CA TYR A 170 -4.87 -9.77 11.22
C TYR A 170 -5.75 -8.83 12.07
N PHE A 171 -6.26 -7.79 11.42
CA PHE A 171 -7.33 -6.93 11.94
C PHE A 171 -8.40 -6.77 10.88
N ARG A 172 -9.67 -7.01 11.27
CA ARG A 172 -10.81 -6.89 10.37
C ARG A 172 -11.13 -5.43 10.08
N ALA A 173 -10.50 -4.85 9.06
CA ALA A 173 -10.53 -3.42 8.75
C ALA A 173 -10.16 -2.54 9.98
N SER A 174 -10.46 -1.23 9.93
CA SER A 174 -10.21 -0.30 11.04
C SER A 174 -11.02 -0.64 12.30
N LEU A 175 -12.25 -1.14 12.12
CA LEU A 175 -13.11 -1.57 13.24
C LEU A 175 -12.48 -2.70 14.06
N GLY A 176 -11.86 -3.68 13.39
CA GLY A 176 -11.17 -4.78 14.06
C GLY A 176 -9.91 -4.36 14.80
N LEU A 177 -9.28 -3.26 14.40
CA LEU A 177 -8.15 -2.67 15.13
C LEU A 177 -8.62 -2.05 16.45
N ARG A 178 -9.76 -1.35 16.43
CA ARG A 178 -10.41 -0.79 17.61
C ARG A 178 -10.77 -1.86 18.63
N THR A 179 -11.55 -2.87 18.21
CA THR A 179 -12.16 -3.84 19.15
C THR A 179 -11.16 -4.82 19.73
N ALA A 180 -10.12 -5.19 18.98
CA ALA A 180 -9.18 -6.23 19.40
C ALA A 180 -8.19 -5.82 20.49
N SER A 181 -8.11 -4.52 20.78
CA SER A 181 -6.91 -3.96 21.39
C SER A 181 -7.16 -3.23 22.72
N GLY A 182 -8.43 -3.03 23.10
CA GLY A 182 -8.80 -2.11 24.19
C GLY A 182 -8.16 -0.72 24.02
N GLY A 183 -7.97 -0.27 22.77
CA GLY A 183 -7.24 0.96 22.42
C GLY A 183 -5.71 0.87 22.44
N ARG A 184 -5.10 0.06 23.32
CA ARG A 184 -3.63 0.05 23.55
C ARG A 184 -2.81 -0.38 22.34
N CYS A 185 -3.25 -1.39 21.59
CA CYS A 185 -2.53 -1.82 20.38
C CYS A 185 -2.79 -0.88 19.19
N THR A 186 -3.93 -0.19 19.16
CA THR A 186 -4.36 0.62 18.01
C THR A 186 -3.32 1.68 17.68
N GLU A 187 -2.93 2.49 18.67
CA GLU A 187 -1.96 3.57 18.46
C GLU A 187 -0.59 3.03 18.07
N GLY A 188 -0.09 1.99 18.73
CA GLY A 188 1.23 1.46 18.41
C GLY A 188 1.30 0.75 17.05
N ILE A 189 0.23 0.05 16.64
CA ILE A 189 0.15 -0.54 15.29
C ILE A 189 0.10 0.57 14.25
N LEU A 190 -0.74 1.60 14.45
CA LEU A 190 -0.81 2.76 13.57
C LEU A 190 0.55 3.45 13.45
N ALA A 191 1.23 3.69 14.56
CA ALA A 191 2.55 4.32 14.56
C ALA A 191 3.57 3.49 13.76
N GLN A 192 3.57 2.16 13.92
CA GLN A 192 4.45 1.28 13.16
C GLN A 192 4.14 1.29 11.66
N VAL A 193 2.87 1.11 11.26
CA VAL A 193 2.53 1.11 9.83
C VAL A 193 2.76 2.47 9.17
N LEU A 194 2.54 3.59 9.89
CA LEU A 194 2.85 4.93 9.40
C LEU A 194 4.37 5.11 9.19
N ALA A 195 5.18 4.70 10.16
CA ALA A 195 6.64 4.81 10.06
C ALA A 195 7.22 3.88 8.97
N ASP A 196 6.77 2.62 8.92
CA ASP A 196 7.23 1.62 7.94
C ASP A 196 6.89 2.03 6.50
N SER A 197 5.66 2.51 6.29
CA SER A 197 5.21 2.96 4.98
C SER A 197 5.90 4.25 4.54
N TRP A 198 6.13 5.20 5.46
CA TRP A 198 6.95 6.39 5.20
C TRP A 198 8.35 6.00 4.73
N ARG A 199 9.06 5.20 5.53
CA ARG A 199 10.43 4.74 5.20
C ARG A 199 10.49 4.04 3.85
N THR A 200 9.53 3.16 3.58
CA THR A 200 9.46 2.45 2.29
C THR A 200 9.27 3.44 1.15
N TYR A 201 8.29 4.35 1.26
CA TYR A 201 8.02 5.35 0.23
C TYR A 201 9.23 6.23 -0.08
N GLN A 202 9.89 6.75 0.96
CA GLN A 202 11.07 7.60 0.82
C GLN A 202 12.22 6.88 0.10
N SER A 203 12.36 5.56 0.31
CA SER A 203 13.45 4.75 -0.26
C SER A 203 13.16 4.20 -1.66
N ALA A 204 11.90 3.85 -1.95
CA ALA A 204 11.53 3.06 -3.13
C ALA A 204 10.72 3.83 -4.18
N VAL A 205 10.12 4.97 -3.81
CA VAL A 205 9.21 5.72 -4.68
C VAL A 205 9.74 7.13 -4.96
N GLN A 206 9.66 8.02 -3.97
CA GLN A 206 10.08 9.42 -4.09
C GLN A 206 10.27 10.03 -2.70
N ARG A 207 11.24 10.94 -2.57
CA ARG A 207 11.42 11.72 -1.33
C ARG A 207 10.42 12.87 -1.25
N GLY A 208 9.94 13.17 -0.04
CA GLY A 208 9.04 14.30 0.22
C GLY A 208 7.86 13.93 1.12
N SER A 209 6.99 14.89 1.38
CA SER A 209 5.72 14.69 2.10
C SER A 209 4.86 13.63 1.41
N VAL A 210 4.13 12.88 2.23
CA VAL A 210 3.18 11.86 1.75
C VAL A 210 1.87 11.99 2.52
N HIS A 211 0.79 11.61 1.87
CA HIS A 211 -0.48 11.32 2.49
C HIS A 211 -0.58 9.83 2.81
N GLN A 212 -1.08 9.53 4.00
CA GLN A 212 -1.26 8.17 4.47
C GLN A 212 -2.69 8.00 4.96
N CYS A 213 -3.38 7.02 4.40
CA CYS A 213 -4.82 6.95 4.58
C CYS A 213 -5.36 5.54 4.79
N ILE A 214 -6.39 5.44 5.63
CA ILE A 214 -7.10 4.20 5.93
C ILE A 214 -8.50 4.31 5.34
N HIS A 215 -8.94 3.27 4.61
CA HIS A 215 -10.30 3.23 4.09
C HIS A 215 -11.32 2.98 5.20
N GLN A 216 -12.55 3.49 5.02
CA GLN A 216 -13.67 3.06 5.85
C GLN A 216 -13.94 1.57 5.62
N ALA A 217 -14.35 0.87 6.69
CA ALA A 217 -14.54 -0.58 6.67
C ALA A 217 -15.56 -1.08 5.62
N SER A 218 -16.45 -0.21 5.14
CA SER A 218 -17.48 -0.49 4.13
C SER A 218 -16.97 -0.53 2.69
N LEU A 219 -15.79 0.03 2.40
CA LEU A 219 -15.33 0.30 1.03
C LEU A 219 -14.03 -0.42 0.66
N GLY A 220 -13.66 -1.50 1.36
CA GLY A 220 -12.37 -2.14 1.12
C GLY A 220 -12.26 -3.59 1.56
N THR A 221 -11.05 -4.12 1.40
CA THR A 221 -10.68 -5.44 1.93
C THR A 221 -10.92 -5.50 3.43
N GLN A 222 -11.31 -6.68 3.91
CA GLN A 222 -11.49 -6.97 5.33
C GLN A 222 -10.17 -7.12 6.08
N TYR A 223 -9.03 -6.84 5.46
CA TYR A 223 -7.72 -6.80 6.09
C TYR A 223 -7.30 -5.32 6.25
N PHE A 224 -7.03 -4.89 7.50
CA PHE A 224 -6.57 -3.53 7.78
C PHE A 224 -5.32 -3.16 6.97
N HIS A 225 -5.34 -2.01 6.33
CA HIS A 225 -4.22 -1.54 5.53
C HIS A 225 -4.20 -0.01 5.43
N LEU A 226 -3.03 0.53 5.12
CA LEU A 226 -2.73 1.95 4.97
C LEU A 226 -2.25 2.19 3.54
N HIS A 227 -2.91 3.10 2.81
CA HIS A 227 -2.43 3.61 1.54
C HIS A 227 -1.45 4.74 1.77
N THR A 228 -0.35 4.78 1.03
CA THR A 228 0.67 5.85 1.09
C THR A 228 0.94 6.36 -0.31
N PHE A 229 0.83 7.68 -0.49
CA PHE A 229 1.02 8.34 -1.78
C PHE A 229 1.50 9.78 -1.62
N CYS A 230 2.07 10.34 -2.68
CA CYS A 230 2.54 11.73 -2.76
C CYS A 230 1.44 12.77 -2.45
N GLU A 231 1.85 13.98 -2.10
CA GLU A 231 0.93 15.10 -1.79
C GLU A 231 -0.02 15.48 -2.93
N ALA A 232 0.42 15.38 -4.18
CA ALA A 232 -0.37 15.83 -5.33
C ALA A 232 -1.44 14.82 -5.79
N TRP A 233 -1.52 13.64 -5.19
CA TRP A 233 -2.50 12.63 -5.59
C TRP A 233 -3.89 12.94 -4.99
N HIS A 234 -4.86 13.10 -5.88
CA HIS A 234 -6.26 13.36 -5.53
C HIS A 234 -7.11 12.16 -5.96
N GLY A 235 -7.37 11.24 -5.02
CA GLY A 235 -8.17 10.04 -5.25
C GLY A 235 -9.42 9.98 -4.39
N LEU A 236 -10.50 9.45 -4.96
CA LEU A 236 -11.83 9.36 -4.36
C LEU A 236 -11.95 8.10 -3.48
N PHE A 237 -12.75 8.22 -2.40
CA PHE A 237 -13.10 7.16 -1.42
C PHE A 237 -12.09 6.84 -0.34
N ILE A 238 -11.35 7.86 0.09
CA ILE A 238 -10.37 7.69 1.16
C ILE A 238 -11.03 7.99 2.51
N GLY A 239 -10.87 7.09 3.48
CA GLY A 239 -11.48 7.25 4.81
C GLY A 239 -10.82 8.38 5.61
N HIS A 240 -9.88 8.03 6.49
CA HIS A 240 -9.14 9.03 7.28
C HIS A 240 -7.69 9.11 6.81
N CYS A 241 -7.24 10.33 6.51
CA CYS A 241 -5.90 10.64 6.04
C CYS A 241 -5.13 11.52 7.02
N VAL A 242 -3.81 11.34 7.01
CA VAL A 242 -2.84 12.27 7.61
C VAL A 242 -1.79 12.64 6.58
N GLN A 243 -1.23 13.84 6.70
CA GLN A 243 0.01 14.21 6.01
C GLN A 243 1.17 13.95 6.96
N MET A 244 2.16 13.21 6.48
CA MET A 244 3.39 12.94 7.22
C MET A 244 4.56 13.57 6.47
N ARG A 245 5.46 14.24 7.19
CA ARG A 245 6.63 14.96 6.62
C ARG A 245 7.96 14.38 7.10
N SER A 246 7.93 13.61 8.18
CA SER A 246 9.09 12.96 8.77
C SER A 246 8.68 11.72 9.53
N GLU A 247 9.59 10.75 9.68
CA GLU A 247 9.32 9.51 10.42
C GLU A 247 8.91 9.77 11.88
N SER A 248 9.51 10.79 12.51
CA SER A 248 9.24 11.18 13.91
C SER A 248 7.80 11.64 14.17
N GLU A 249 7.02 11.98 13.13
CA GLU A 249 5.62 12.36 13.29
C GLU A 249 4.69 11.17 13.51
N ALA A 250 5.12 9.95 13.17
CA ALA A 250 4.27 8.76 13.21
C ALA A 250 3.55 8.54 14.56
N PRO A 251 4.20 8.65 15.74
CA PRO A 251 3.50 8.49 17.02
C PRO A 251 2.40 9.54 17.25
N ARG A 252 2.62 10.79 16.85
CA ARG A 252 1.63 11.87 17.01
C ARG A 252 0.45 11.65 16.06
N LEU A 253 0.73 11.36 14.79
CA LEU A 253 -0.28 11.11 13.77
C LEU A 253 -1.09 9.84 14.08
N ALA A 254 -0.44 8.79 14.61
CA ALA A 254 -1.12 7.58 15.05
C ALA A 254 -2.17 7.84 16.13
N ARG A 255 -1.87 8.69 17.11
CA ARG A 255 -2.84 9.10 18.14
C ARG A 255 -4.00 9.90 17.53
N GLU A 256 -3.71 10.78 16.59
CA GLU A 256 -4.74 11.53 15.87
C GLU A 256 -5.66 10.56 15.11
N MET A 257 -5.08 9.66 14.32
CA MET A 257 -5.83 8.68 13.54
C MET A 257 -6.65 7.75 14.44
N ALA A 258 -6.07 7.26 15.54
CA ALA A 258 -6.75 6.42 16.51
C ALA A 258 -8.04 7.09 17.01
N ARG A 259 -7.99 8.37 17.41
CA ARG A 259 -9.17 9.11 17.89
C ARG A 259 -10.28 9.25 16.85
N ARG A 260 -9.97 9.18 15.56
CA ARG A 260 -10.97 9.31 14.48
C ARG A 260 -11.58 7.99 14.06
N ILE A 261 -10.89 6.88 14.31
CA ILE A 261 -11.38 5.53 14.01
C ILE A 261 -12.03 4.85 15.22
N LEU A 262 -11.77 5.36 16.44
CA LEU A 262 -12.42 4.95 17.69
C LEU A 262 -13.87 5.47 17.72
#